data_AF-A0A820UGT2-F1
#
_entry.id   AF-A0A820UGT2-F1
#
_cell.length_a   1.000
_cell.length_b   1.000
_cell.length_c   1.000
_cell.angle_alpha   90.00
_cell.angle_beta   90.00
_cell.angle_gamma   90.00
#
_symmetry.space_group_name_H-M   'P 1'
#
loop_
_entity.id
_entity.type
_entity.pdbx_description
1 polymer ?
#
loop_
_entity_poly.entity_id
_entity_poly.type
_entity_poly.pdbx_seq_one_letter_code
_entity_poly.pdbx_strand_id
1 'polypeptide(L)'
;LSFDEQAALDCAIELHQLGILKTYSFNVLGTLIESIQIAKDRFLFTQKMASIGEKFLPYEIVNFIDEALISAERLGYPVLVRDASARDNLPSSFADKPEKLKSLFTSVLSGSSQLFMNKSVKG
;
A
#
# COMPACT_ATOMS: atom_id res chain seq x y z
N LEU A 1 -9.97 15.84 -22.10
CA LEU A 1 -9.61 15.86 -20.67
C LEU A 1 -9.35 14.42 -20.25
N SER A 2 -8.09 14.05 -20.06
CA SER A 2 -7.77 12.79 -19.39
C SER A 2 -8.02 13.03 -17.90
N PHE A 3 -9.11 12.50 -17.35
CA PHE A 3 -9.30 12.51 -15.91
C PHE A 3 -8.30 11.52 -15.32
N ASP A 4 -7.40 12.00 -14.48
CA ASP A 4 -6.62 11.12 -13.62
C ASP A 4 -7.63 10.45 -12.67
N GLU A 5 -7.85 9.14 -12.87
CA GLU A 5 -8.80 8.34 -12.11
C GLU A 5 -8.50 8.40 -10.61
N GLN A 6 -7.22 8.49 -10.23
CA GLN A 6 -6.81 8.61 -8.83
C GLN A 6 -7.10 9.99 -8.26
N ALA A 7 -6.89 11.06 -9.05
CA ALA A 7 -7.20 12.42 -8.63
C ALA A 7 -8.70 12.62 -8.38
N ALA A 8 -9.56 12.05 -9.23
CA ALA A 8 -11.01 12.07 -9.02
C ALA A 8 -11.41 11.35 -7.73
N LEU A 9 -10.76 10.21 -7.45
CA LEU A 9 -11.02 9.40 -6.26
C LEU A 9 -10.57 10.10 -4.97
N ASP A 10 -9.37 10.69 -4.99
CA ASP A 10 -8.81 11.46 -3.87
C ASP A 10 -9.69 12.69 -3.57
N CYS A 11 -10.10 13.42 -4.60
CA CYS A 11 -11.00 14.57 -4.46
C CYS A 11 -12.35 14.17 -3.85
N ALA A 12 -12.96 13.07 -4.30
CA ALA A 12 -14.23 12.59 -3.75
C ALA A 12 -14.11 12.22 -2.26
N ILE A 13 -12.99 11.60 -1.86
CA ILE A 13 -12.69 11.29 -0.47
C ILE A 13 -12.55 12.58 0.37
N GLU A 14 -11.82 13.57 -0.12
CA GLU A 14 -11.59 14.83 0.59
C GLU A 14 -12.89 15.63 0.77
N LEU A 15 -13.71 15.76 -0.28
CA LEU A 15 -15.02 16.42 -0.21
C LEU A 15 -15.95 15.74 0.81
N HIS A 16 -15.89 14.41 0.92
CA HIS A 16 -16.64 13.65 1.91
C HIS A 16 -16.12 13.92 3.33
N GLN A 17 -14.81 13.89 3.55
CA GLN A 17 -14.19 14.15 4.85
C GLN A 17 -14.42 15.58 5.36
N LEU A 18 -14.42 16.56 4.46
CA LEU A 18 -14.75 17.95 4.75
C LEU A 18 -16.25 18.17 5.00
N GLY A 19 -17.08 17.14 4.84
CA GLY A 19 -18.54 17.21 5.00
C GLY A 19 -19.24 18.03 3.91
N ILE A 20 -18.53 18.44 2.85
CA ILE A 20 -19.06 19.29 1.77
C ILE A 20 -20.22 18.57 1.06
N LEU A 21 -20.06 17.28 0.76
CA LEU A 21 -21.11 16.49 0.13
C LEU A 21 -22.42 16.52 0.95
N LYS A 22 -22.29 16.42 2.28
CA LYS A 22 -23.44 16.48 3.20
C LYS A 22 -24.03 17.89 3.27
N THR A 23 -23.20 18.93 3.37
CA THR A 23 -23.63 20.33 3.45
C THR A 23 -24.47 20.75 2.24
N TYR A 24 -24.09 20.30 1.04
CA TYR A 24 -24.80 20.62 -0.20
C TYR A 24 -25.78 19.52 -0.65
N SER A 25 -26.02 18.51 0.18
CA SER A 25 -26.94 17.39 -0.13
C SER A 25 -26.61 16.66 -1.44
N PHE A 26 -25.33 16.53 -1.77
CA PHE A 26 -24.87 15.71 -2.89
C PHE A 26 -24.77 14.25 -2.49
N ASN A 27 -25.36 13.38 -3.32
CA ASN A 27 -25.28 11.93 -3.15
C ASN A 27 -24.23 11.34 -4.09
N VAL A 28 -23.38 10.47 -3.56
CA VAL A 28 -22.44 9.68 -4.36
C VAL A 28 -23.18 8.49 -4.94
N LEU A 29 -23.09 8.30 -6.25
CA LEU A 29 -23.70 7.17 -6.95
C LEU A 29 -22.69 6.03 -7.10
N GLY A 30 -23.14 4.79 -6.92
CA GLY A 30 -22.31 3.60 -7.05
C GLY A 30 -21.59 3.23 -5.74
N THR A 31 -20.27 3.05 -5.80
CA THR A 31 -19.47 2.62 -4.65
C THR A 31 -19.40 3.71 -3.58
N LEU A 32 -19.69 3.33 -2.34
CA LEU A 32 -19.62 4.23 -1.18
C LEU A 32 -18.21 4.78 -0.98
N ILE A 33 -18.06 6.05 -0.57
CA ILE A 33 -16.77 6.68 -0.32
C ILE A 33 -15.98 5.90 0.74
N GLU A 34 -16.66 5.39 1.77
CA GLU A 34 -16.04 4.57 2.81
C GLU A 34 -15.49 3.26 2.23
N SER A 35 -16.18 2.65 1.27
CA SER A 35 -15.69 1.44 0.60
C SER A 35 -14.46 1.72 -0.27
N ILE A 36 -14.42 2.88 -0.91
CA ILE A 36 -13.26 3.36 -1.65
C ILE A 36 -12.07 3.57 -0.70
N GLN A 37 -12.28 4.26 0.43
CA GLN A 37 -11.24 4.48 1.44
C GLN A 37 -10.66 3.16 1.95
N ILE A 38 -11.52 2.18 2.26
CA ILE A 38 -11.11 0.83 2.68
C ILE A 38 -10.27 0.16 1.59
N ALA A 39 -10.65 0.27 0.32
CA ALA A 39 -9.94 -0.35 -0.79
C ALA A 39 -8.57 0.30 -1.08
N LYS A 40 -8.44 1.62 -0.88
CA LYS A 40 -7.19 2.35 -1.13
C LYS A 40 -6.17 2.21 0.00
N ASP A 41 -6.64 2.12 1.24
CA ASP A 41 -5.76 1.99 2.40
C ASP A 41 -5.46 0.51 2.67
N ARG A 42 -4.18 0.13 2.57
CA ARG A 42 -3.75 -1.27 2.73
C ARG A 42 -4.03 -1.83 4.12
N PHE A 43 -3.94 -0.99 5.15
CA PHE A 43 -4.21 -1.40 6.52
C PHE A 43 -5.71 -1.63 6.73
N LEU A 44 -6.56 -0.70 6.28
CA LEU A 44 -8.01 -0.86 6.34
C LEU A 44 -8.48 -2.04 5.48
N PHE A 45 -7.90 -2.23 4.29
CA PHE A 45 -8.18 -3.36 3.44
C PHE A 45 -7.85 -4.67 4.12
N THR A 46 -6.65 -4.78 4.71
CA THR A 46 -6.20 -5.98 5.43
C THR A 46 -7.10 -6.27 6.63
N GLN A 47 -7.47 -5.24 7.41
CA GLN A 47 -8.39 -5.37 8.53
C GLN A 47 -9.77 -5.84 8.06
N LYS A 48 -10.26 -5.32 6.93
CA LYS A 48 -11.54 -5.73 6.35
C LYS A 48 -11.51 -7.18 5.88
N MET A 49 -10.44 -7.62 5.23
CA MET A 49 -10.25 -9.02 4.82
C MET A 49 -10.15 -9.95 6.04
N ALA A 50 -9.39 -9.56 7.06
CA ALA A 50 -9.32 -10.31 8.31
C ALA A 50 -10.70 -10.46 8.99
N SER A 51 -11.54 -9.42 8.93
CA SER A 51 -12.89 -9.43 9.50
C SER A 51 -13.82 -10.46 8.85
N ILE A 52 -13.55 -10.89 7.62
CA ILE A 52 -14.31 -11.92 6.90
C ILE A 52 -13.62 -13.29 6.92
N GLY A 53 -12.52 -13.43 7.68
CA GLY A 53 -11.76 -14.68 7.78
C GLY A 53 -10.81 -14.94 6.61
N GLU A 54 -10.65 -13.99 5.69
CA GLU A 54 -9.72 -14.11 4.58
C GLU A 54 -8.28 -13.90 5.06
N LYS A 55 -7.37 -14.73 4.55
CA LYS A 55 -5.96 -14.67 4.93
C LYS A 55 -5.21 -13.70 4.01
N PHE A 56 -4.52 -12.74 4.62
CA PHE A 56 -3.62 -11.86 3.90
C PHE A 56 -2.17 -12.34 4.07
N LEU A 57 -1.33 -12.06 3.07
CA LEU A 57 0.11 -12.32 3.20
C LEU A 57 0.71 -11.43 4.29
N PRO A 58 1.51 -11.97 5.22
CA PRO A 58 2.24 -11.14 6.16
C PRO A 58 3.09 -10.10 5.41
N TYR A 59 2.97 -8.85 5.83
CA TYR A 59 3.74 -7.73 5.29
C TYR A 59 4.25 -6.84 6.42
N GLU A 60 5.32 -6.10 6.14
CA GLU A 60 5.92 -5.13 7.05
C GLU A 60 6.26 -3.86 6.29
N ILE A 61 6.13 -2.71 6.97
CA ILE A 61 6.60 -1.42 6.47
C ILE A 61 7.77 -1.02 7.34
N VAL A 62 8.92 -0.81 6.71
CA VAL A 62 10.20 -0.55 7.39
C VAL A 62 10.82 0.74 6.88
N ASN A 63 11.55 1.42 7.75
CA ASN A 63 12.17 2.70 7.44
C ASN A 63 13.70 2.61 7.41
N PHE A 64 14.26 1.62 8.11
CA PHE A 64 15.71 1.42 8.22
C PHE A 64 16.16 0.08 7.67
N ILE A 65 17.40 0.02 7.18
CA ILE A 65 17.92 -1.18 6.53
C ILE A 65 17.98 -2.37 7.49
N ASP A 66 18.30 -2.10 8.76
CA ASP A 66 18.38 -3.15 9.78
C ASP A 66 16.99 -3.75 10.07
N GLU A 67 15.94 -2.91 10.11
CA GLU A 67 14.56 -3.36 10.20
C GLU A 67 14.16 -4.21 9.01
N ALA A 68 14.56 -3.81 7.80
CA ALA A 68 14.30 -4.56 6.57
C ALA A 68 14.94 -5.96 6.60
N LEU A 69 16.17 -6.07 7.08
CA LEU A 69 16.88 -7.35 7.20
C LEU A 69 16.20 -8.27 8.22
N ILE A 70 15.87 -7.75 9.41
CA ILE A 70 15.16 -8.50 10.45
C ILE A 70 13.78 -8.96 9.94
N SER A 71 13.06 -8.06 9.25
CA SER A 71 11.76 -8.38 8.66
C SER A 71 11.87 -9.45 7.58
N ALA A 72 12.92 -9.40 6.75
CA ALA A 72 13.14 -10.41 5.71
C ALA A 72 13.45 -11.80 6.28
N GLU A 73 14.18 -11.88 7.39
CA GLU A 73 14.41 -13.14 8.09
C GLU A 73 13.11 -13.72 8.66
N ARG A 74 12.23 -12.88 9.20
CA ARG A 74 10.91 -13.28 9.71
C ARG A 74 9.94 -13.69 8.62
N LEU A 75 9.85 -12.92 7.54
CA LEU A 75 8.96 -13.19 6.40
C LEU A 75 9.44 -14.39 5.57
N GLY A 76 10.76 -14.62 5.57
CA GLY A 76 11.44 -15.65 4.80
C GLY A 76 11.68 -15.21 3.35
N TYR A 77 12.93 -15.40 2.89
CA TYR A 77 13.30 -15.16 1.49
C TYR A 77 12.67 -16.18 0.53
N PRO A 78 12.38 -15.81 -0.73
CA PRO A 78 12.49 -14.47 -1.27
C PRO A 78 11.37 -13.54 -0.77
N VAL A 79 11.68 -12.25 -0.63
CA VAL A 79 10.74 -11.19 -0.25
C VAL A 79 10.46 -10.26 -1.42
N LEU A 80 9.21 -9.84 -1.57
CA LEU A 80 8.82 -8.75 -2.46
C LEU A 80 9.02 -7.43 -1.73
N VAL A 81 9.54 -6.45 -2.45
CA VAL A 81 9.93 -5.13 -1.96
C VAL A 81 9.35 -4.07 -2.89
N ARG A 82 8.74 -3.04 -2.31
CA ARG A 82 8.17 -1.90 -3.03
C ARG A 82 8.15 -0.66 -2.17
N ASP A 83 8.09 0.50 -2.80
CA ASP A 83 7.82 1.76 -2.13
C ASP A 83 6.44 1.71 -1.44
N ALA A 84 6.40 2.06 -0.15
CA ALA A 84 5.17 2.07 0.63
C ALA A 84 4.26 3.27 0.28
N SER A 85 4.83 4.36 -0.23
CA SER A 85 4.13 5.58 -0.66
C SER A 85 3.60 5.51 -2.10
N ALA A 86 3.97 4.47 -2.84
CA ALA A 86 3.64 4.30 -4.24
C ALA A 86 2.13 4.21 -4.49
N ARG A 87 1.62 5.16 -5.29
CA ARG A 87 0.31 5.06 -5.96
C ARG A 87 0.46 4.16 -7.19
N ASP A 88 -0.17 2.99 -7.14
CA ASP A 88 -0.48 1.97 -8.15
C ASP A 88 0.43 1.64 -9.36
N ASN A 89 1.61 2.25 -9.57
CA ASN A 89 2.43 1.99 -10.76
C ASN A 89 3.96 1.88 -10.55
N LEU A 90 4.44 1.76 -9.31
CA LEU A 90 5.89 1.57 -9.07
C LEU A 90 6.29 0.09 -9.16
N PRO A 91 7.42 -0.22 -9.82
CA PRO A 91 7.85 -1.59 -10.04
C PRO A 91 8.16 -2.27 -8.71
N SER A 92 7.53 -3.42 -8.48
CA SER A 92 7.89 -4.30 -7.37
C SER A 92 9.16 -5.07 -7.72
N SER A 93 10.07 -5.19 -6.76
CA SER A 93 11.33 -5.92 -6.89
C SER A 93 11.38 -7.08 -5.91
N PHE A 94 12.19 -8.09 -6.20
CA PHE A 94 12.34 -9.26 -5.34
C PHE A 94 13.77 -9.36 -4.82
N ALA A 95 13.91 -9.52 -3.51
CA ALA A 95 15.15 -9.89 -2.87
C ALA A 95 15.11 -11.36 -2.47
N ASP A 96 16.08 -12.14 -2.94
CA ASP A 96 16.30 -13.55 -2.61
C ASP A 96 17.36 -13.74 -1.51
N LYS A 97 18.17 -12.70 -1.26
CA LYS A 97 19.21 -12.69 -0.24
C LYS A 97 19.43 -11.29 0.37
N PRO A 98 20.05 -11.19 1.56
CA PRO A 98 20.31 -9.93 2.25
C PRO A 98 21.06 -8.88 1.41
N GLU A 99 22.04 -9.29 0.61
CA GLU A 99 22.82 -8.39 -0.25
C GLU A 99 21.95 -7.67 -1.28
N LYS A 100 21.05 -8.43 -1.92
CA LYS A 100 20.11 -7.89 -2.91
C LYS A 100 19.08 -6.99 -2.24
N LEU A 101 18.62 -7.35 -1.05
CA LEU A 101 17.73 -6.51 -0.26
C LEU A 101 18.36 -5.16 0.06
N LYS A 102 19.63 -5.13 0.51
CA LYS A 102 20.37 -3.88 0.76
C LYS A 102 20.44 -2.98 -0.47
N SER A 103 20.76 -3.56 -1.63
CA SER A 103 20.82 -2.80 -2.89
C SER A 103 19.46 -2.23 -3.28
N LEU A 104 18.38 -3.01 -3.16
CA LEU A 104 17.02 -2.56 -3.45
C LEU A 104 16.55 -1.49 -2.45
N PHE A 105 16.86 -1.67 -1.17
CA PHE A 105 16.49 -0.74 -0.10
C PHE A 105 17.04 0.67 -0.38
N THR A 106 18.33 0.78 -0.71
CA THR A 106 18.97 2.05 -1.08
C THR A 106 18.34 2.67 -2.33
N SER A 107 18.01 1.83 -3.33
CA SER A 107 17.40 2.30 -4.58
C SER A 107 15.95 2.79 -4.40
N VAL A 108 15.20 2.24 -3.44
CA VAL A 108 13.80 2.61 -3.23
C VAL A 108 13.69 3.84 -2.31
N LEU A 109 14.48 3.89 -1.24
CA LEU A 109 14.47 5.05 -0.32
C LEU A 109 15.11 6.31 -0.89
N SER A 110 15.86 6.22 -1.99
CA SER A 110 16.25 7.46 -2.70
C SER A 110 15.04 8.24 -3.24
N GLY A 111 13.89 7.58 -3.42
CA GLY A 111 12.65 8.20 -3.88
C GLY A 111 11.51 8.23 -2.86
N SER A 112 11.68 7.63 -1.66
CA SER A 112 10.61 7.44 -0.67
C SER A 112 11.14 7.43 0.76
N SER A 113 10.26 7.58 1.74
CA SER A 113 10.58 7.50 3.16
C SER A 113 10.35 6.12 3.77
N GLN A 114 9.70 5.19 3.05
CA GLN A 114 9.23 3.92 3.61
C GLN A 114 9.24 2.80 2.59
N LEU A 115 9.60 1.59 3.04
CA LEU A 115 9.65 0.38 2.24
C LEU A 115 8.60 -0.62 2.71
N PHE A 116 7.74 -1.08 1.80
CA PHE A 116 6.82 -2.19 2.04
C PHE A 116 7.47 -3.50 1.61
N MET A 117 7.34 -4.51 2.45
CA MET A 117 7.90 -5.84 2.26
C MET A 117 6.87 -6.92 2.58
N ASN A 118 6.80 -7.97 1.76
CA ASN A 118 6.00 -9.17 2.08
C ASN A 118 6.67 -10.44 1.55
N LYS A 119 6.26 -11.59 2.09
CA LYS A 119 6.72 -12.88 1.57
C LYS A 119 6.36 -13.02 0.10
N SER A 120 7.33 -13.42 -0.72
CA SER A 120 7.08 -13.72 -2.13
C SER A 120 6.18 -14.95 -2.27
N VAL A 121 5.15 -14.83 -3.09
CA VAL A 121 4.29 -15.95 -3.53
C VAL A 121 4.65 -16.44 -4.93
N LYS A 122 5.83 -16.05 -5.42
CA LYS A 122 6.33 -16.55 -6.70
C LYS A 122 6.60 -18.05 -6.56
N GLY A 123 5.79 -18.84 -7.27
CA GLY A 123 5.97 -20.28 -7.44
C GLY A 123 7.21 -20.60 -8.27
#